data_AF-A0A2C6A711-F1
#
_entry.id   AF-A0A2C6A711-F1
#
_cell.length_a   1.000
_cell.length_b   1.000
_cell.length_c   1.000
_cell.angle_alpha   90.00
_cell.angle_beta   90.00
_cell.angle_gamma   90.00
#
_symmetry.space_group_name_H-M   'P 1'
#
loop_
_entity.id
_entity.type
_entity.pdbx_description
1 polymer ?
#
loop_
_entity_poly.entity_id
_entity_poly.type
_entity_poly.pdbx_seq_one_letter_code
_entity_poly.pdbx_strand_id
1 'polypeptide(L)'
;MPPAADGETDPAPGCPSMAPHNDLEAFHEALRSSRRILALCGAGLSASSGLPTFRGAGGYWRSHDATKLATMRAFRTDPGMVWLFYGYRRHACLRAKPNPAHRALAALARENGDFLCLTQNVDNLSQRAGHPSRQLCTLHGSLFDIKCSADGCGWTQRDNFDDPFCPPLAPASEDPPPGESLPLLDPYHRIKHIPEEDLPKCPRCKLGLQRPGVVWFGENLDADVINGINEWMSRGKVPADRWTRDRLPLT
;
A
#
# COMPACT_ATOMS: atom_id res chain seq x y z
N MET A 1 -5.01 5.65 37.75
CA MET A 1 -5.53 4.39 37.17
C MET A 1 -6.29 4.75 35.91
N PRO A 2 -5.84 4.32 34.72
CA PRO A 2 -6.59 4.54 33.49
C PRO A 2 -7.73 3.51 33.38
N PRO A 3 -8.92 3.88 32.89
CA PRO A 3 -9.96 2.92 32.61
C PRO A 3 -9.66 2.17 31.30
N ALA A 4 -9.91 0.85 31.31
CA ALA A 4 -9.94 0.01 30.12
C ALA A 4 -11.14 0.41 29.25
N ALA A 5 -10.93 0.48 27.94
CA ALA A 5 -11.96 0.71 26.94
C ALA A 5 -11.98 -0.46 25.97
N ASP A 6 -12.50 -1.59 26.43
CA ASP A 6 -12.86 -2.72 25.58
C ASP A 6 -14.31 -2.49 25.11
N GLY A 7 -14.45 -1.72 24.03
CA GLY A 7 -15.70 -1.61 23.31
C GLY A 7 -15.83 -2.74 22.30
N GLU A 8 -16.11 -3.96 22.77
CA GLU A 8 -16.56 -5.05 21.91
C GLU A 8 -17.98 -4.73 21.43
N THR A 9 -18.12 -4.37 20.16
CA THR A 9 -19.41 -4.33 19.49
C THR A 9 -19.83 -5.77 19.19
N ASP A 10 -20.97 -6.21 19.73
CA ASP A 10 -21.53 -7.53 19.45
C ASP A 10 -21.65 -7.79 17.93
N PRO A 11 -21.26 -8.99 17.46
CA PRO A 11 -21.45 -9.36 16.05
C PRO A 11 -22.94 -9.44 15.70
N ALA A 12 -23.28 -9.04 14.48
CA ALA A 12 -24.63 -9.11 13.96
C ALA A 12 -25.22 -10.54 14.14
N PRO A 13 -26.50 -10.67 14.57
CA PRO A 13 -27.10 -11.96 14.89
C PRO A 13 -27.15 -12.86 13.65
N GLY A 14 -26.58 -14.06 13.77
CA GLY A 14 -26.65 -15.13 12.76
C GLY A 14 -25.34 -15.48 12.05
N CYS A 15 -24.22 -14.82 12.34
CA CYS A 15 -22.92 -15.27 11.86
C CYS A 15 -22.25 -16.12 12.95
N PRO A 16 -22.11 -17.45 12.80
CA PRO A 16 -21.39 -18.25 13.79
C PRO A 16 -19.96 -17.75 13.87
N SER A 17 -19.55 -17.30 15.06
CA SER A 17 -18.15 -17.00 15.36
C SER A 17 -17.34 -18.30 15.23
N MET A 18 -16.76 -18.53 14.06
CA MET A 18 -15.80 -19.61 13.87
C MET A 18 -14.49 -19.21 14.55
N ALA A 19 -14.08 -19.99 15.55
CA ALA A 19 -12.75 -19.86 16.11
C ALA A 19 -11.70 -20.08 14.99
N PRO A 20 -10.53 -19.42 15.05
CA PRO A 20 -9.46 -19.65 14.09
C PRO A 20 -9.08 -21.14 14.05
N HIS A 21 -9.07 -21.73 12.85
CA HIS A 21 -8.58 -23.08 12.61
C HIS A 21 -7.53 -23.08 11.50
N ASN A 22 -6.65 -24.07 11.52
CA ASN A 22 -5.59 -24.27 10.53
C ASN A 22 -5.89 -25.41 9.54
N ASP A 23 -7.15 -25.86 9.49
CA ASP A 23 -7.62 -26.87 8.54
C ASP A 23 -7.67 -26.31 7.11
N LEU A 24 -6.76 -26.82 6.27
CA LEU A 24 -6.63 -26.43 4.86
C LEU A 24 -7.76 -26.99 3.99
N GLU A 25 -8.31 -28.16 4.31
CA GLU A 25 -9.41 -28.74 3.54
C GLU A 25 -10.69 -27.93 3.75
N ALA A 26 -10.97 -27.57 5.01
CA ALA A 26 -12.07 -26.68 5.35
C ALA A 26 -11.93 -25.30 4.69
N PHE A 27 -10.72 -24.73 4.66
CA PHE A 27 -10.45 -23.48 3.95
C PHE A 27 -10.71 -23.61 2.44
N HIS A 28 -10.23 -24.69 1.81
CA HIS A 28 -10.48 -24.91 0.38
C HIS A 28 -11.98 -25.06 0.06
N GLU A 29 -12.74 -25.76 0.90
CA GLU A 29 -14.19 -25.90 0.73
C GLU A 29 -14.91 -24.55 0.90
N ALA A 30 -14.54 -23.78 1.92
CA ALA A 30 -15.05 -22.42 2.12
C ALA A 30 -14.73 -21.52 0.91
N LEU A 31 -13.50 -21.57 0.40
CA LEU A 31 -13.07 -20.76 -0.74
C LEU A 31 -13.82 -21.14 -2.02
N ARG A 32 -14.01 -22.45 -2.30
CA ARG A 32 -14.73 -22.94 -3.49
C ARG A 32 -16.22 -22.65 -3.46
N SER A 33 -16.83 -22.68 -2.27
CA SER A 33 -18.26 -22.39 -2.09
C SER A 33 -18.58 -20.90 -2.00
N SER A 34 -17.58 -20.06 -1.70
CA SER A 34 -17.72 -18.61 -1.60
C SER A 34 -17.83 -17.94 -2.96
N ARG A 35 -18.99 -17.33 -3.24
CA ARG A 35 -19.23 -16.60 -4.50
C ARG A 35 -18.69 -15.18 -4.47
N ARG A 36 -18.71 -14.54 -3.30
CA ARG A 36 -18.17 -13.20 -3.09
C ARG A 36 -17.04 -13.27 -2.09
N ILE A 37 -15.86 -12.79 -2.49
CA ILE A 37 -14.64 -12.91 -1.70
C ILE A 37 -13.99 -11.53 -1.59
N LEU A 38 -13.66 -11.14 -0.37
CA LEU A 38 -12.87 -9.95 -0.08
C LEU A 38 -11.52 -10.37 0.49
N ALA A 39 -10.43 -9.90 -0.11
CA ALA A 39 -9.09 -10.06 0.42
C ALA A 39 -8.59 -8.72 0.97
N LEU A 40 -8.14 -8.69 2.23
CA LEU A 40 -7.45 -7.54 2.81
C LEU A 40 -5.95 -7.86 2.91
N CYS A 41 -5.13 -7.11 2.17
CA CYS A 41 -3.70 -7.32 2.08
C CYS A 41 -2.92 -6.19 2.76
N GLY A 42 -1.81 -6.56 3.37
CA GLY A 42 -0.85 -5.63 3.98
C GLY A 42 0.59 -5.98 3.64
N ALA A 43 1.53 -5.32 4.31
CA ALA A 43 2.96 -5.36 3.92
C ALA A 43 3.57 -6.76 3.91
N GLY A 44 3.02 -7.69 4.70
CA GLY A 44 3.43 -9.10 4.71
C GLY A 44 3.33 -9.77 3.34
N LEU A 45 2.38 -9.36 2.49
CA LEU A 45 2.26 -9.87 1.12
C LEU A 45 3.52 -9.56 0.29
N SER A 46 4.15 -8.41 0.52
CA SER A 46 5.32 -7.91 -0.23
C SER A 46 6.66 -8.26 0.41
N ALA A 47 6.67 -8.83 1.63
CA ALA A 47 7.88 -9.24 2.32
C ALA A 47 8.69 -10.27 1.50
N SER A 48 8.01 -11.28 0.95
CA SER A 48 8.63 -12.29 0.07
C SER A 48 9.08 -11.75 -1.29
N SER A 49 8.81 -10.48 -1.59
CA SER A 49 9.35 -9.75 -2.74
C SER A 49 10.59 -8.92 -2.39
N GLY A 50 11.13 -9.08 -1.18
CA GLY A 50 12.32 -8.37 -0.70
C GLY A 50 12.05 -6.96 -0.18
N LEU A 51 10.78 -6.58 -0.01
CA LEU A 51 10.42 -5.26 0.51
C LEU A 51 10.27 -5.31 2.05
N PRO A 52 10.82 -4.32 2.78
CA PRO A 52 10.69 -4.26 4.22
C PRO A 52 9.23 -4.00 4.63
N THR A 53 8.79 -4.59 5.74
CA THR A 53 7.48 -4.32 6.34
C THR A 53 7.59 -3.19 7.37
N PHE A 54 6.49 -2.48 7.65
CA PHE A 54 6.48 -1.38 8.63
C PHE A 54 6.55 -1.83 10.11
N ARG A 55 6.75 -3.13 10.38
CA ARG A 55 6.87 -3.70 11.74
C ARG A 55 8.13 -4.57 11.82
N GLY A 56 8.65 -4.77 13.03
CA GLY A 56 9.90 -5.52 13.22
C GLY A 56 11.10 -4.78 12.62
N ALA A 57 12.09 -5.52 12.08
CA ALA A 57 13.32 -4.95 11.56
C ALA A 57 13.12 -3.92 10.43
N GLY A 58 12.01 -3.99 9.67
CA GLY A 58 11.70 -3.04 8.60
C GLY A 58 10.94 -1.78 9.04
N GLY A 59 10.53 -1.69 10.32
CA GLY A 59 9.78 -0.54 10.85
C GLY A 59 10.61 0.75 11.01
N TYR A 60 11.93 0.63 10.83
CA TYR A 60 12.87 1.73 10.94
C TYR A 60 13.50 2.05 9.58
N TRP A 61 13.69 3.34 9.32
CA TRP A 61 14.56 3.85 8.26
C TRP A 61 15.60 4.76 8.89
N ARG A 62 16.88 4.37 8.79
CA ARG A 62 17.97 4.90 9.64
C ARG A 62 17.67 4.64 11.12
N SER A 63 17.52 5.70 11.91
CA SER A 63 17.06 5.70 13.30
C SER A 63 15.61 6.18 13.46
N HIS A 64 14.94 6.55 12.36
CA HIS A 64 13.58 7.05 12.40
C HIS A 64 12.59 5.88 12.30
N ASP A 65 11.61 5.89 13.20
CA ASP A 65 10.37 5.15 12.99
C ASP A 65 9.73 5.64 11.69
N ALA A 66 9.53 4.73 10.74
CA ALA A 66 8.99 5.05 9.41
C ALA A 66 7.63 5.77 9.51
N THR A 67 6.86 5.52 10.57
CA THR A 67 5.57 6.18 10.81
C THR A 67 5.71 7.67 11.13
N LYS A 68 6.86 8.11 11.68
CA LYS A 68 7.12 9.53 11.97
C LYS A 68 7.41 10.33 10.71
N LEU A 69 8.04 9.71 9.70
CA LEU A 69 8.33 10.35 8.41
C LEU A 69 7.11 10.36 7.48
N ALA A 70 6.18 9.41 7.65
CA ALA A 70 4.93 9.34 6.87
C ALA A 70 3.82 10.24 7.47
N THR A 71 4.14 11.52 7.74
CA THR A 71 3.19 12.52 8.26
C THR A 71 3.32 13.85 7.54
N MET A 72 2.21 14.59 7.43
CA MET A 72 2.24 15.97 6.90
C MET A 72 3.11 16.89 7.76
N ARG A 73 3.14 16.65 9.08
CA ARG A 73 4.01 17.40 9.99
C ARG A 73 5.48 17.23 9.63
N ALA A 74 5.96 16.01 9.42
CA ALA A 74 7.34 15.76 9.02
C ALA A 74 7.67 16.40 7.66
N PHE A 75 6.75 16.31 6.69
CA PHE A 75 6.94 16.93 5.38
C PHE A 75 7.03 18.46 5.44
N ARG A 76 6.26 19.12 6.32
CA ARG A 76 6.37 20.57 6.54
C ARG A 76 7.66 20.97 7.25
N THR A 77 8.27 20.05 8.02
CA THR A 77 9.53 20.31 8.73
C THR A 77 10.75 20.10 7.85
N ASP A 78 10.80 18.98 7.12
CA ASP A 78 11.91 18.64 6.23
C ASP A 78 11.38 17.82 5.03
N PRO A 79 10.90 18.48 3.97
CA PRO A 79 10.35 17.80 2.81
C PRO A 79 11.43 17.02 2.04
N GLY A 80 12.69 17.47 2.09
CA GLY A 80 13.83 16.78 1.49
C GLY A 80 14.09 15.43 2.15
N MET A 81 14.12 15.38 3.49
CA MET A 81 14.27 14.13 4.24
C MET A 81 13.13 13.15 3.98
N VAL A 82 11.89 13.63 3.95
CA VAL A 82 10.74 12.80 3.61
C VAL A 82 10.85 12.27 2.18
N TRP A 83 11.26 13.10 1.22
CA TRP A 83 11.46 12.65 -0.15
C TRP A 83 12.60 11.64 -0.31
N LEU A 84 13.69 11.75 0.46
CA LEU A 84 14.74 10.73 0.48
C LEU A 84 14.23 9.39 1.02
N PHE A 85 13.43 9.41 2.08
CA PHE A 85 12.76 8.22 2.60
C PHE A 85 11.85 7.56 1.56
N TYR A 86 11.06 8.36 0.83
CA TYR A 86 10.16 7.86 -0.20
C TYR A 86 10.88 7.44 -1.49
N GLY A 87 11.94 8.16 -1.89
CA GLY A 87 12.82 7.83 -3.02
C GLY A 87 13.45 6.45 -2.84
N TYR A 88 14.02 6.19 -1.67
CA TYR A 88 14.59 4.88 -1.32
C TYR A 88 13.56 3.75 -1.48
N ARG A 89 12.34 3.98 -1.01
CA ARG A 89 11.26 2.99 -1.12
C ARG A 89 10.76 2.81 -2.55
N ARG A 90 10.66 3.89 -3.33
CA ARG A 90 10.32 3.86 -4.76
C ARG A 90 11.34 3.03 -5.53
N HIS A 91 12.63 3.31 -5.34
CA HIS A 91 13.74 2.58 -5.93
C HIS A 91 13.66 1.08 -5.62
N ALA A 92 13.50 0.71 -4.35
CA ALA A 92 13.34 -0.69 -3.94
C ALA A 92 12.11 -1.36 -4.58
N CYS A 93 10.97 -0.66 -4.66
CA CYS A 93 9.74 -1.19 -5.26
C CYS A 93 9.86 -1.42 -6.77
N LEU A 94 10.57 -0.54 -7.50
CA LEU A 94 10.82 -0.70 -8.94
C LEU A 94 11.58 -2.00 -9.23
N ARG A 95 12.58 -2.32 -8.40
CA ARG A 95 13.41 -3.52 -8.52
C ARG A 95 12.70 -4.79 -8.06
N ALA A 96 11.82 -4.69 -7.07
CA ALA A 96 11.03 -5.81 -6.58
C ALA A 96 10.14 -6.40 -7.68
N LYS A 97 9.87 -7.70 -7.61
CA LYS A 97 8.95 -8.42 -8.51
C LYS A 97 7.77 -8.96 -7.72
N PRO A 98 6.56 -9.03 -8.31
CA PRO A 98 5.45 -9.71 -7.67
C PRO A 98 5.82 -11.17 -7.37
N ASN A 99 5.43 -11.67 -6.21
CA ASN A 99 5.67 -13.05 -5.79
C ASN A 99 4.46 -13.96 -6.10
N PRO A 100 4.52 -15.28 -5.83
CA PRO A 100 3.41 -16.19 -6.11
C PRO A 100 2.07 -15.78 -5.48
N ALA A 101 2.08 -15.20 -4.28
CA ALA A 101 0.84 -14.78 -3.61
C ALA A 101 0.13 -13.63 -4.36
N HIS A 102 0.89 -12.66 -4.87
CA HIS A 102 0.32 -11.61 -5.72
C HIS A 102 -0.33 -12.18 -6.99
N ARG A 103 0.36 -13.14 -7.63
CA ARG A 103 -0.14 -13.80 -8.84
C ARG A 103 -1.38 -14.65 -8.56
N ALA A 104 -1.44 -15.33 -7.42
CA ALA A 104 -2.59 -16.11 -7.00
C ALA A 104 -3.82 -15.22 -6.77
N LEU A 105 -3.67 -14.07 -6.09
CA LEU A 105 -4.75 -13.10 -5.91
C LEU A 105 -5.25 -12.54 -7.26
N ALA A 106 -4.32 -12.19 -8.16
CA ALA A 106 -4.67 -11.72 -9.50
C ALA A 106 -5.37 -12.82 -10.34
N ALA A 107 -4.99 -14.08 -10.19
CA ALA A 107 -5.64 -15.21 -10.85
C ALA A 107 -7.06 -15.42 -10.30
N LEU A 108 -7.23 -15.43 -8.97
CA LEU A 108 -8.53 -15.53 -8.33
C LEU A 108 -9.46 -14.39 -8.76
N ALA A 109 -8.94 -13.16 -8.85
CA ALA A 109 -9.71 -12.01 -9.32
C ALA A 109 -10.22 -12.17 -10.76
N ARG A 110 -9.40 -12.76 -11.64
CA ARG A 110 -9.80 -13.01 -13.04
C ARG A 110 -10.89 -14.08 -13.15
N GLU A 111 -10.83 -15.12 -12.33
CA GLU A 111 -11.81 -16.21 -12.34
C GLU A 111 -13.10 -15.87 -11.58
N ASN A 112 -13.01 -15.03 -10.54
CA ASN A 112 -14.15 -14.61 -9.74
C ASN A 112 -14.50 -13.13 -9.97
N GLY A 113 -15.57 -12.87 -10.73
CA GLY A 113 -16.07 -11.51 -10.99
C GLY A 113 -16.60 -10.76 -9.76
N ASP A 114 -16.91 -11.48 -8.67
CA ASP A 114 -17.33 -10.97 -7.37
C ASP A 114 -16.19 -11.05 -6.33
N PHE A 115 -14.93 -10.96 -6.79
CA PHE A 115 -13.76 -10.80 -5.94
C PHE A 115 -13.35 -9.32 -5.82
N LEU A 116 -12.96 -8.88 -4.62
CA LEU A 116 -12.39 -7.56 -4.34
C LEU A 116 -11.13 -7.69 -3.46
N CYS A 117 -10.03 -7.11 -3.90
CA CYS A 117 -8.81 -6.99 -3.11
C CYS A 117 -8.65 -5.56 -2.59
N LEU A 118 -8.59 -5.42 -1.27
CA LEU A 118 -8.21 -4.20 -0.59
C LEU A 118 -6.74 -4.31 -0.22
N THR A 119 -5.90 -3.46 -0.78
CA THR A 119 -4.47 -3.43 -0.44
C THR A 119 -4.12 -2.17 0.33
N GLN A 120 -3.47 -2.36 1.48
CA GLN A 120 -2.83 -1.29 2.24
C GLN A 120 -1.44 -0.94 1.67
N ASN A 121 -0.92 -1.77 0.76
CA ASN A 121 0.40 -1.60 0.18
C ASN A 121 0.37 -0.53 -0.91
N VAL A 122 1.47 0.22 -0.99
CA VAL A 122 1.67 1.34 -1.92
C VAL A 122 2.76 1.03 -2.97
N ASP A 123 3.17 -0.23 -3.06
CA ASP A 123 4.37 -0.71 -3.79
C ASP A 123 4.15 -1.07 -5.27
N ASN A 124 2.92 -1.00 -5.76
CA ASN A 124 2.53 -1.34 -7.13
C ASN A 124 2.70 -2.82 -7.53
N LEU A 125 2.99 -3.73 -6.59
CA LEU A 125 3.23 -5.15 -6.92
C LEU A 125 1.95 -5.90 -7.31
N SER A 126 0.80 -5.54 -6.73
CA SER A 126 -0.49 -6.15 -7.10
C SER A 126 -0.90 -5.78 -8.53
N GLN A 127 -0.74 -4.52 -8.90
CA GLN A 127 -0.97 -4.04 -10.27
C GLN A 127 -0.01 -4.74 -11.25
N ARG A 128 1.29 -4.81 -10.92
CA ARG A 128 2.31 -5.48 -11.75
C ARG A 128 2.11 -7.00 -11.84
N ALA A 129 1.37 -7.61 -10.92
CA ALA A 129 0.95 -9.02 -11.02
C ALA A 129 -0.23 -9.23 -12.00
N GLY A 130 -0.75 -8.16 -12.61
CA GLY A 130 -1.89 -8.21 -13.51
C GLY A 130 -3.22 -8.37 -12.77
N HIS A 131 -3.32 -7.84 -11.54
CA HIS A 131 -4.59 -7.79 -10.83
C HIS A 131 -5.55 -6.84 -11.57
N PRO A 132 -6.79 -7.26 -11.90
CA PRO A 132 -7.75 -6.38 -12.56
C PRO A 132 -8.01 -5.12 -11.73
N SER A 133 -7.85 -3.95 -12.34
CA SER A 133 -7.97 -2.65 -11.65
C SER A 133 -9.35 -2.45 -11.03
N ARG A 134 -10.42 -2.91 -11.70
CA ARG A 134 -11.81 -2.86 -11.18
C ARG A 134 -12.05 -3.70 -9.92
N GLN A 135 -11.10 -4.56 -9.54
CA GLN A 135 -11.17 -5.47 -8.39
C GLN A 135 -10.04 -5.19 -7.38
N LEU A 136 -9.29 -4.10 -7.54
CA LEU A 136 -8.19 -3.73 -6.66
C LEU A 136 -8.40 -2.32 -6.11
N CYS A 137 -8.50 -2.19 -4.79
CA CYS A 137 -8.59 -0.92 -4.10
C CYS A 137 -7.29 -0.66 -3.33
N THR A 138 -6.54 0.37 -3.73
CA THR A 138 -5.34 0.84 -3.03
C THR A 138 -5.72 1.83 -1.93
N LEU A 139 -5.91 1.34 -0.71
CA LEU A 139 -6.41 2.14 0.41
C LEU A 139 -5.51 3.33 0.74
N HIS A 140 -4.19 3.14 0.64
CA HIS A 140 -3.20 4.15 1.03
C HIS A 140 -2.54 4.86 -0.16
N GLY A 141 -3.15 4.81 -1.34
CA GLY A 141 -2.61 5.42 -2.56
C GLY A 141 -1.45 4.62 -3.16
N SER A 142 -0.49 5.32 -3.78
CA SER A 142 0.63 4.72 -4.52
C SER A 142 1.93 5.49 -4.29
N LEU A 143 3.05 4.78 -4.15
CA LEU A 143 4.38 5.38 -4.16
C LEU A 143 4.71 6.04 -5.50
N PHE A 144 4.03 5.65 -6.57
CA PHE A 144 4.24 6.11 -7.94
C PHE A 144 3.27 7.20 -8.37
N ASP A 145 2.34 7.58 -7.49
CA ASP A 145 1.57 8.80 -7.68
C ASP A 145 2.30 9.98 -7.01
N ILE A 146 2.11 11.18 -7.55
CA ILE A 146 2.63 12.44 -7.01
C ILE A 146 1.43 13.37 -6.84
N LYS A 147 1.26 13.97 -5.66
CA LYS A 147 0.15 14.90 -5.38
C LYS A 147 0.66 16.24 -4.86
N CYS A 148 -0.19 17.27 -4.96
CA CYS A 148 0.08 18.56 -4.34
C CYS A 148 0.00 18.46 -2.81
N SER A 149 0.86 19.18 -2.09
CA SER A 149 0.80 19.32 -0.63
C SER A 149 -0.08 20.47 -0.14
N ALA A 150 -0.52 21.38 -1.03
CA ALA A 150 -1.34 22.53 -0.65
C ALA A 150 -2.81 22.11 -0.49
N ASP A 151 -3.42 22.57 0.61
CA ASP A 151 -4.83 22.34 0.90
C ASP A 151 -5.71 22.90 -0.23
N GLY A 152 -6.75 22.14 -0.60
CA GLY A 152 -7.68 22.51 -1.69
C GLY A 152 -7.16 22.28 -3.12
N CYS A 153 -5.87 21.94 -3.32
CA CYS A 153 -5.34 21.64 -4.64
C CYS A 153 -5.42 20.14 -4.96
N GLY A 154 -6.42 19.73 -5.75
CA GLY A 154 -6.59 18.34 -6.22
C GLY A 154 -5.69 17.96 -7.40
N TRP A 155 -4.46 18.46 -7.49
CA TRP A 155 -3.54 18.04 -8.56
C TRP A 155 -2.84 16.74 -8.16
N THR A 156 -2.91 15.76 -9.05
CA THR A 156 -2.23 14.47 -8.95
C THR A 156 -1.67 14.09 -10.31
N GLN A 157 -0.41 13.67 -10.35
CA GLN A 157 0.18 12.92 -11.45
C GLN A 157 0.21 11.45 -11.05
N ARG A 158 -0.37 10.58 -11.88
CA ARG A 158 -0.33 9.13 -11.67
C ARG A 158 0.83 8.52 -12.44
N ASP A 159 1.26 7.33 -12.01
CA ASP A 159 2.21 6.50 -12.76
C ASP A 159 3.56 7.20 -13.05
N ASN A 160 4.02 8.05 -12.13
CA ASN A 160 5.38 8.58 -12.15
C ASN A 160 6.35 7.51 -11.64
N PHE A 161 7.05 6.88 -12.58
CA PHE A 161 8.09 5.89 -12.33
C PHE A 161 9.51 6.47 -12.42
N ASP A 162 9.65 7.80 -12.41
CA ASP A 162 10.96 8.45 -12.47
C ASP A 162 11.80 8.10 -11.24
N ASP A 163 13.06 7.75 -11.47
CA ASP A 163 13.97 7.30 -10.44
C ASP A 163 15.40 7.79 -10.77
N PRO A 164 15.87 8.89 -10.15
CA PRO A 164 15.21 9.66 -9.10
C PRO A 164 14.02 10.48 -9.60
N PHE A 165 13.06 10.77 -8.70
CA PHE A 165 11.91 11.65 -8.99
C PHE A 165 12.36 13.07 -9.40
N CYS A 166 13.41 13.59 -8.78
CA CYS A 166 14.08 14.82 -9.21
C CYS A 166 15.58 14.75 -8.90
N PRO A 167 16.44 15.54 -9.58
CA PRO A 167 17.90 15.39 -9.48
C PRO A 167 18.48 15.44 -8.06
N PRO A 168 18.01 16.31 -7.14
CA PRO A 168 18.51 16.34 -5.75
C PRO A 168 18.29 15.03 -4.98
N LEU A 169 17.36 14.18 -5.41
CA LEU A 169 17.02 12.91 -4.77
C LEU A 169 17.85 11.72 -5.28
N ALA A 170 18.82 11.93 -6.18
CA ALA A 170 19.69 10.87 -6.71
C ALA A 170 20.27 9.91 -5.66
N PRO A 171 20.71 10.37 -4.46
CA PRO A 171 21.23 9.45 -3.43
C PRO A 171 20.24 8.40 -2.92
N ALA A 172 18.94 8.58 -3.17
CA ALA A 172 17.89 7.63 -2.81
C ALA A 172 17.54 6.64 -3.93
N SER A 173 18.21 6.75 -5.07
CA SER A 173 18.00 5.96 -6.29
C SER A 173 19.24 5.16 -6.69
N GLU A 174 20.13 4.93 -5.73
CA GLU A 174 21.39 4.21 -5.91
C GLU A 174 21.33 2.84 -5.23
N ASP A 175 21.95 1.85 -5.89
CA ASP A 175 22.20 0.54 -5.31
C ASP A 175 23.49 0.57 -4.49
N PRO A 176 23.50 -0.02 -3.27
CA PRO A 176 24.75 -0.16 -2.55
C PRO A 176 25.70 -1.12 -3.30
N PRO A 177 27.01 -0.89 -3.22
CA PRO A 177 27.99 -1.88 -3.69
C PRO A 177 27.76 -3.26 -3.05
N PRO A 178 28.12 -4.36 -3.74
CA PRO A 178 27.97 -5.70 -3.18
C PRO A 178 28.66 -5.84 -1.82
N GLY A 179 27.89 -6.23 -0.80
CA GLY A 179 28.39 -6.41 0.57
C GLY A 179 28.41 -5.14 1.43
N GLU A 180 28.01 -3.99 0.88
CA GLU A 180 27.93 -2.73 1.60
C GLU A 180 26.47 -2.32 1.89
N SER A 181 26.28 -1.47 2.90
CA SER A 181 24.98 -0.85 3.19
C SER A 181 24.89 0.51 2.50
N LEU A 182 23.73 0.87 1.98
CA LEU A 182 23.53 2.18 1.36
C LEU A 182 23.81 3.30 2.40
N PRO A 183 24.70 4.28 2.12
CA PRO A 183 25.02 5.35 3.08
C PRO A 183 23.79 6.12 3.56
N LEU A 184 22.75 6.20 2.72
CA LEU A 184 21.46 6.80 3.06
C LEU A 184 20.78 6.10 4.27
N LEU A 185 21.05 4.81 4.50
CA LEU A 185 20.49 4.04 5.61
C LEU A 185 21.34 4.09 6.88
N ASP A 186 22.61 4.51 6.81
CA ASP A 186 23.49 4.62 7.97
C ASP A 186 23.10 5.84 8.82
N PRO A 187 22.65 5.66 10.09
CA PRO A 187 22.23 6.75 10.95
C PRO A 187 23.37 7.74 11.29
N TYR A 188 24.63 7.31 11.20
CA TYR A 188 25.81 8.15 11.48
C TYR A 188 26.34 8.87 10.24
N HIS A 189 25.91 8.44 9.04
CA HIS A 189 26.23 9.14 7.80
C HIS A 189 25.44 10.45 7.71
N ARG A 190 26.14 11.58 7.55
CA ARG A 190 25.51 12.89 7.34
C ARG A 190 24.98 12.99 5.92
N ILE A 191 23.67 13.01 5.78
CA ILE A 191 23.03 13.29 4.50
C ILE A 191 23.06 14.80 4.24
N LYS A 192 23.38 15.20 3.01
CA LYS A 192 23.24 16.59 2.56
C LYS A 192 21.77 16.99 2.65
N HIS A 193 21.47 18.07 3.38
CA HIS A 193 20.12 18.62 3.44
C HIS A 193 19.69 19.10 2.04
N ILE A 194 18.47 18.74 1.65
CA ILE A 194 17.86 19.16 0.38
C ILE A 194 16.84 20.24 0.74
N PRO A 195 17.10 21.50 0.37
CA PRO A 195 16.22 22.60 0.74
C PRO A 195 14.92 22.56 -0.09
N GLU A 196 13.89 23.23 0.40
CA GLU A 196 12.56 23.22 -0.23
C GLU A 196 12.58 23.76 -1.67
N GLU A 197 13.41 24.77 -1.94
CA GLU A 197 13.55 25.38 -3.27
C GLU A 197 14.07 24.42 -4.35
N ASP A 198 14.76 23.35 -3.95
CA ASP A 198 15.28 22.34 -4.86
C ASP A 198 14.23 21.26 -5.19
N LEU A 199 13.08 21.27 -4.50
CA LEU A 199 12.00 20.32 -4.72
C LEU A 199 10.94 20.86 -5.70
N PRO A 200 10.36 20.00 -6.58
CA PRO A 200 9.36 20.44 -7.54
C PRO A 200 8.12 21.04 -6.88
N LYS A 201 7.72 22.24 -7.30
CA LYS A 201 6.42 22.84 -6.96
C LYS A 201 5.31 22.23 -7.82
N CYS A 202 4.09 22.25 -7.28
CA CYS A 202 2.91 21.80 -7.99
C CYS A 202 2.72 22.61 -9.28
N PRO A 203 2.57 21.97 -10.44
CA PRO A 203 2.43 22.67 -11.70
C PRO A 203 1.08 23.39 -11.83
N ARG A 204 0.07 23.03 -11.03
CA ARG A 204 -1.26 23.65 -11.01
C ARG A 204 -1.31 24.92 -10.16
N CYS A 205 -1.12 24.80 -8.85
CA CYS A 205 -1.27 25.95 -7.95
C CYS A 205 0.00 26.79 -7.79
N LYS A 206 1.18 26.25 -8.16
CA LYS A 206 2.51 26.87 -7.98
C LYS A 206 2.90 27.18 -6.51
N LEU A 207 2.01 26.92 -5.55
CA LEU A 207 2.20 27.17 -4.12
C LEU A 207 2.71 25.92 -3.39
N GLY A 208 1.96 24.81 -3.48
CA GLY A 208 2.31 23.58 -2.77
C GLY A 208 3.47 22.84 -3.42
N LEU A 209 4.27 22.16 -2.62
CA LEU A 209 5.26 21.19 -3.10
C LEU A 209 4.57 19.96 -3.67
N GLN A 210 5.27 19.30 -4.60
CA GLN A 210 4.93 17.94 -4.97
C GLN A 210 5.36 16.99 -3.85
N ARG A 211 4.49 16.05 -3.50
CA ARG A 211 4.73 15.03 -2.47
C ARG A 211 4.31 13.64 -2.96
N PRO A 212 4.78 12.56 -2.33
CA PRO A 212 4.31 11.21 -2.63
C PRO A 212 2.78 11.09 -2.51
N GLY A 213 2.17 10.41 -3.48
CA GLY A 213 0.73 10.15 -3.63
C GLY A 213 0.20 9.08 -2.69
N VAL A 214 0.78 8.98 -1.50
CA VAL A 214 0.36 8.07 -0.43
C VAL A 214 -0.51 8.81 0.58
N VAL A 215 -1.36 8.07 1.28
CA VAL A 215 -2.09 8.56 2.45
C VAL A 215 -1.14 8.51 3.65
N TRP A 216 -0.95 9.64 4.32
CA TRP A 216 -0.11 9.74 5.52
C TRP A 216 -0.88 9.50 6.81
N PHE A 217 -0.17 9.18 7.89
CA PHE A 217 -0.79 9.11 9.21
C PHE A 217 -1.39 10.48 9.57
N GLY A 218 -2.66 10.45 10.01
CA GLY A 218 -3.46 11.63 10.28
C GLY A 218 -4.20 12.19 9.05
N GLU A 219 -4.01 11.63 7.86
CA GLU A 219 -4.85 11.92 6.69
C GLU A 219 -6.04 10.96 6.62
N ASN A 220 -7.15 11.46 6.08
CA ASN A 220 -8.30 10.62 5.78
C ASN A 220 -8.01 9.74 4.55
N LEU A 221 -8.59 8.53 4.55
CA LEU A 221 -8.69 7.72 3.33
C LEU A 221 -9.61 8.40 2.32
N ASP A 222 -9.43 8.07 1.05
CA ASP A 222 -10.28 8.57 -0.02
C ASP A 222 -11.73 8.14 0.20
N ALA A 223 -12.64 9.11 0.32
CA ALA A 223 -14.04 8.87 0.64
C ALA A 223 -14.75 8.06 -0.45
N ASP A 224 -14.42 8.27 -1.72
CA ASP A 224 -15.02 7.54 -2.84
C ASP A 224 -14.58 6.07 -2.83
N VAL A 225 -13.32 5.82 -2.48
CA VAL A 225 -12.81 4.45 -2.28
C VAL A 225 -13.55 3.77 -1.13
N ILE A 226 -13.70 4.43 0.02
CA ILE A 226 -14.41 3.85 1.18
C ILE A 226 -15.88 3.61 0.86
N ASN A 227 -16.55 4.57 0.22
CA ASN A 227 -17.95 4.43 -0.18
C ASN A 227 -18.14 3.26 -1.15
N GLY A 228 -17.27 3.12 -2.16
CA GLY A 228 -17.31 2.00 -3.10
C GLY A 228 -17.10 0.62 -2.43
N ILE A 229 -16.24 0.55 -1.42
CA ILE A 229 -16.04 -0.67 -0.61
C ILE A 229 -17.30 -0.99 0.19
N ASN A 230 -17.89 0.00 0.87
CA ASN A 230 -19.12 -0.17 1.65
C ASN A 230 -20.29 -0.60 0.75
N GLU A 231 -20.47 0.04 -0.40
CA GLU A 231 -21.45 -0.35 -1.41
C GLU A 231 -21.24 -1.79 -1.85
N TRP A 232 -20.01 -2.19 -2.19
CA TRP A 232 -19.69 -3.56 -2.58
C TRP A 232 -20.01 -4.58 -1.49
N MET A 233 -19.67 -4.29 -0.22
CA MET A 233 -19.96 -5.16 0.92
C MET A 233 -21.47 -5.29 1.17
N SER A 234 -22.24 -4.22 0.95
CA SER A 234 -23.69 -4.19 1.18
C SER A 234 -24.54 -4.90 0.12
N ARG A 235 -23.96 -5.27 -1.04
CA ARG A 235 -24.71 -5.91 -2.13
C ARG A 235 -25.34 -7.22 -1.66
N GLY A 236 -26.52 -7.55 -2.18
CA GLY A 236 -27.21 -8.82 -1.89
C GLY A 236 -26.43 -10.08 -2.33
N LYS A 237 -26.98 -11.25 -2.01
CA LYS A 237 -26.39 -12.56 -2.35
C LYS A 237 -26.10 -12.68 -3.85
N VAL A 238 -24.95 -13.25 -4.19
CA VAL A 238 -24.61 -13.57 -5.59
C VAL A 238 -25.43 -14.80 -6.03
N PRO A 239 -26.26 -14.70 -7.09
CA PRO A 239 -27.02 -15.82 -7.63
C PRO A 239 -26.15 -17.02 -8.03
N ALA A 240 -26.70 -18.23 -7.95
CA ALA A 240 -25.95 -19.48 -8.15
C ALA A 240 -25.57 -19.72 -9.62
N ASP A 241 -26.36 -19.22 -10.54
CA ASP A 241 -26.21 -19.34 -12.00
C ASP A 241 -25.06 -18.50 -12.57
N ARG A 242 -24.62 -17.46 -11.86
CA ARG A 242 -23.43 -16.66 -12.22
C ARG A 242 -22.10 -17.30 -11.82
N TRP A 243 -22.13 -18.32 -10.96
CA TRP A 243 -20.93 -19.00 -10.44
C TRP A 243 -20.79 -20.39 -11.07
N THR A 244 -20.03 -20.51 -12.15
CA THR A 244 -19.68 -21.83 -12.69
C THR A 244 -18.57 -22.44 -11.83
N ARG A 245 -18.91 -23.53 -11.11
CA ARG A 245 -18.07 -24.26 -10.14
C ARG A 245 -16.70 -24.74 -10.67
N ASP A 246 -16.48 -24.79 -11.98
CA ASP A 246 -15.37 -25.54 -12.60
C ASP A 246 -14.12 -24.71 -12.97
N ARG A 247 -13.95 -23.49 -12.43
CA ARG A 247 -12.92 -22.55 -12.92
C ARG A 247 -11.74 -22.24 -12.02
N LEU A 248 -11.60 -22.89 -10.86
CA LEU A 248 -10.42 -22.70 -10.00
C LEU A 248 -9.48 -23.91 -10.11
N PRO A 249 -8.56 -23.98 -11.10
CA PRO A 249 -7.44 -24.89 -11.03
C PRO A 249 -6.47 -24.38 -9.95
N LEU A 250 -6.50 -25.03 -8.79
CA LEU A 250 -5.42 -24.95 -7.81
C LEU A 250 -4.52 -26.16 -8.03
N THR A 251 -3.58 -26.03 -8.98
CA THR A 251 -2.42 -26.92 -9.13
C THR A 251 -1.16 -26.11 -8.91
#